data_AF-Q9MF37-F1
#
_entry.id   AF-Q9MF37-F1
#
_cell.length_a   1.000
_cell.length_b   1.000
_cell.length_c   1.000
_cell.angle_alpha   90.00
_cell.angle_beta   90.00
_cell.angle_gamma   90.00
#
_symmetry.space_group_name_H-M   'P 1'
#
loop_
_entity.id
_entity.type
_entity.pdbx_description
1 polymer ?
#
loop_
_entity_poly.entity_id
_entity_poly.type
_entity_poly.pdbx_seq_one_letter_code
_entity_poly.pdbx_strand_id
1 'polypeptide(L)'
;MNSNFLVLYGNPTPSDLRFIHSDPSKSHSSTLSLSSTRSDAQSAPSGLDQFFPEICDEYSRYVHEAGRVLPPEWTMPDLVRTVLGDEALQQGFLTDAYYDVMLCGTHSWGCEELLNLLDLINYS
;
A
#
# COMPACT_ATOMS: atom_id res chain seq x y z
N MET A 1 0.13 -42.60 27.98
CA MET A 1 -0.90 -41.55 27.77
C MET A 1 -0.24 -40.24 28.14
N ASN A 2 0.17 -39.43 27.15
CA ASN A 2 0.83 -38.15 27.39
C ASN A 2 -0.24 -37.10 27.68
N SER A 3 -0.35 -36.70 28.95
CA SER A 3 -1.15 -35.56 29.37
C SER A 3 -0.38 -34.29 29.04
N ASN A 4 -0.73 -33.62 27.94
CA ASN A 4 -0.18 -32.30 27.61
C ASN A 4 -0.84 -31.27 28.53
N PHE A 5 -0.11 -30.78 29.53
CA PHE A 5 -0.59 -29.70 30.40
C PHE A 5 -0.36 -28.35 29.70
N LEU A 6 -1.43 -27.61 29.46
CA LEU A 6 -1.36 -26.23 28.97
C LEU A 6 -1.16 -25.29 30.16
N VAL A 7 0.00 -24.62 30.24
CA VAL A 7 0.27 -23.60 31.25
C VAL A 7 -0.03 -22.22 30.66
N LEU A 8 -1.04 -21.53 31.20
CA LEU A 8 -1.44 -20.21 30.75
C LEU A 8 -0.90 -19.15 31.73
N TYR A 9 -0.04 -18.24 31.23
CA TYR A 9 0.47 -17.11 32.01
C TYR A 9 -0.42 -15.88 31.78
N GLY A 10 -0.80 -15.20 32.87
CA GLY A 10 -1.64 -13.99 32.82
C GLY A 10 -2.88 -14.11 33.70
N ASN A 11 -3.84 -13.18 33.54
CA ASN A 11 -5.12 -13.18 34.24
C ASN A 11 -6.25 -13.52 33.25
N PRO A 12 -6.41 -14.78 32.84
CA PRO A 12 -7.41 -15.19 31.87
C PRO A 12 -8.81 -14.91 32.39
N THR A 13 -9.66 -14.36 31.53
CA THR A 13 -11.06 -14.13 31.88
C THR A 13 -11.87 -15.43 31.74
N PRO A 14 -13.03 -15.54 32.41
CA PRO A 14 -13.89 -16.72 32.27
C PRO A 14 -14.34 -17.01 30.83
N SER A 15 -14.44 -15.98 29.98
CA SER A 15 -14.72 -16.11 28.55
C SER A 15 -13.59 -16.81 27.77
N ASP A 16 -12.33 -16.51 28.11
CA ASP A 16 -11.16 -17.09 27.45
C ASP A 16 -11.09 -18.60 27.71
N LEU A 17 -11.37 -19.01 28.95
CA LEU A 17 -11.44 -20.43 29.31
C LEU A 17 -12.56 -21.16 28.58
N ARG A 18 -13.73 -20.52 28.39
CA ARG A 18 -14.86 -21.12 27.65
C ARG A 18 -14.53 -21.34 26.18
N PHE A 19 -13.81 -20.41 25.57
CA PHE A 19 -13.33 -20.57 24.19
C PHE A 19 -12.36 -21.76 24.05
N ILE A 20 -11.39 -21.88 24.96
CA ILE A 20 -10.39 -22.96 24.93
C ILE A 20 -11.04 -24.34 25.21
N HIS A 21 -12.03 -24.38 26.11
CA HIS A 21 -12.78 -25.61 26.44
C HIS A 21 -13.91 -25.94 25.47
N SER A 22 -14.10 -25.16 24.40
CA SER A 22 -15.10 -25.46 23.37
C SER A 22 -14.63 -26.67 22.55
N ASP A 23 -15.11 -27.86 22.90
CA ASP A 23 -14.88 -29.07 22.12
C ASP A 23 -15.34 -28.89 20.65
N PRO A 24 -14.49 -29.14 19.64
CA PRO A 24 -14.89 -29.11 18.23
C PRO A 24 -15.83 -30.27 17.84
N SER A 25 -16.20 -31.15 18.79
CA SER A 25 -16.90 -32.41 18.54
C SER A 25 -18.42 -32.39 18.79
N LYS A 26 -19.00 -31.22 19.12
CA LYS A 26 -20.47 -31.05 19.19
C LYS A 26 -21.00 -30.12 18.10
N SER A 27 -20.82 -30.53 16.85
CA SER A 27 -21.69 -30.08 15.75
C SER A 27 -22.85 -31.07 15.63
N HIS A 28 -24.00 -30.68 16.17
CA HIS A 28 -25.28 -31.27 15.82
C HIS A 28 -25.52 -31.04 14.32
N SER A 29 -25.95 -32.09 13.62
CA SER A 29 -26.42 -32.03 12.25
C SER A 29 -27.53 -30.98 12.14
N SER A 30 -27.19 -29.85 11.55
CA SER A 30 -28.13 -28.89 11.01
C SER A 30 -27.49 -28.45 9.71
N THR A 31 -28.16 -28.78 8.62
CA THR A 31 -27.88 -28.37 7.26
C THR A 31 -27.94 -26.84 7.16
N LEU A 32 -26.96 -26.18 7.75
CA LEU A 32 -26.65 -24.80 7.43
C LEU A 32 -25.79 -24.92 6.20
N SER A 33 -26.38 -24.53 5.06
CA SER A 33 -25.66 -24.16 3.87
C SER A 33 -24.30 -23.61 4.30
N LEU A 34 -23.21 -24.25 3.86
CA LEU A 34 -21.97 -23.52 3.72
C LEU A 34 -22.31 -22.39 2.74
N SER A 35 -22.86 -21.30 3.26
CA SER A 35 -22.42 -19.98 2.85
C SER A 35 -20.96 -20.00 3.23
N SER A 36 -20.17 -20.62 2.35
CA SER A 36 -18.82 -20.22 2.12
C SER A 36 -18.89 -18.71 2.25
N THR A 37 -18.24 -18.15 3.27
CA THR A 37 -17.54 -16.90 3.04
C THR A 37 -16.56 -17.24 1.92
N ARG A 38 -17.10 -17.32 0.70
CA ARG A 38 -16.47 -16.77 -0.48
C ARG A 38 -16.30 -15.33 -0.01
N SER A 39 -15.19 -15.11 0.68
CA SER A 39 -14.61 -13.79 0.74
C SER A 39 -14.59 -13.40 -0.71
N ASP A 40 -15.56 -12.60 -1.09
CA ASP A 40 -15.35 -11.66 -2.14
C ASP A 40 -14.20 -10.85 -1.55
N ALA A 41 -12.97 -11.31 -1.83
CA ALA A 41 -11.82 -10.45 -1.83
C ALA A 41 -12.16 -9.45 -2.93
N GLN A 42 -13.05 -8.52 -2.57
CA GLN A 42 -13.37 -7.32 -3.32
C GLN A 42 -11.99 -6.75 -3.55
N SER A 43 -11.62 -6.82 -4.83
CA SER A 43 -10.31 -6.52 -5.35
C SER A 43 -9.75 -5.31 -4.61
N ALA A 44 -8.48 -5.40 -4.18
CA ALA A 44 -7.77 -4.26 -3.61
C ALA A 44 -8.22 -3.00 -4.37
N PRO A 45 -8.73 -1.97 -3.69
CA PRO A 45 -9.41 -0.86 -4.34
C PRO A 45 -8.55 -0.40 -5.51
N SER A 46 -9.21 -0.11 -6.63
CA SER A 46 -8.62 0.43 -7.86
C SER A 46 -8.03 1.83 -7.66
N GLY A 47 -7.34 2.06 -6.54
CA GLY A 47 -6.70 3.31 -6.15
C GLY A 47 -5.34 3.47 -6.80
N LEU A 48 -4.68 2.38 -7.21
CA LEU A 48 -3.42 2.43 -7.95
C LEU A 48 -3.48 3.33 -9.20
N ASP A 49 -4.49 3.09 -10.03
CA ASP A 49 -4.77 3.89 -11.22
C ASP A 49 -5.22 5.32 -10.90
N GLN A 50 -5.68 5.57 -9.68
CA GLN A 50 -6.16 6.88 -9.25
C GLN A 50 -5.03 7.77 -8.72
N PHE A 51 -4.07 7.20 -7.98
CA PHE A 51 -2.98 7.98 -7.38
C PHE A 51 -1.89 8.34 -8.39
N PHE A 52 -1.57 7.46 -9.33
CA PHE A 52 -0.52 7.73 -10.32
C PHE A 52 -0.72 9.04 -11.12
N PRO A 53 -1.90 9.31 -11.72
CA PRO A 53 -2.13 10.58 -12.41
C PRO A 53 -2.07 11.78 -11.45
N GLU A 54 -2.57 11.64 -10.23
CA GLU A 54 -2.56 12.70 -9.21
C GLU A 54 -1.12 13.06 -8.78
N ILE A 55 -0.26 12.05 -8.63
CA ILE A 55 1.18 12.22 -8.39
C ILE A 55 1.85 12.92 -9.59
N CYS A 56 1.51 12.52 -10.82
CA CYS A 56 2.06 13.14 -12.02
C CYS A 56 1.71 14.63 -12.11
N ASP A 57 0.46 14.99 -11.81
CA ASP A 57 -0.01 16.37 -11.82
C ASP A 57 0.73 17.22 -10.78
N GLU A 58 0.94 16.67 -9.58
CA GLU A 58 1.67 17.36 -8.51
C GLU A 58 3.16 17.54 -8.82
N TYR A 59 3.82 16.52 -9.36
CA TYR A 59 5.18 16.70 -9.87
C TYR A 59 5.23 17.74 -10.99
N SER A 60 4.26 17.74 -11.90
CA SER A 60 4.18 18.77 -12.94
C SER A 60 4.09 20.17 -12.34
N ARG A 61 3.29 20.36 -11.28
CA ARG A 61 3.21 21.62 -10.54
C ARG A 61 4.56 22.01 -9.93
N TYR A 62 5.23 21.08 -9.24
CA TYR A 62 6.53 21.35 -8.61
C TYR A 62 7.64 21.67 -9.62
N VAL A 63 7.66 21.00 -10.77
CA VAL A 63 8.59 21.29 -11.87
C VAL A 63 8.40 22.73 -12.36
N HIS A 64 7.14 23.16 -12.54
CA HIS A 64 6.83 24.53 -12.92
C HIS A 64 7.20 25.55 -11.84
N GLU A 65 6.93 25.26 -10.56
CA GLU A 65 7.31 26.12 -9.42
C GLU A 65 8.84 26.26 -9.29
N ALA A 66 9.59 25.20 -9.58
CA ALA A 66 11.05 25.20 -9.61
C ALA A 66 11.66 25.90 -10.85
N GLY A 67 10.82 26.42 -11.75
CA GLY A 67 11.26 27.07 -12.99
C GLY A 67 11.95 26.12 -13.97
N ARG A 68 11.66 24.81 -13.86
CA ARG A 68 12.20 23.78 -14.74
C ARG A 68 11.24 23.51 -15.89
N VAL A 69 11.80 23.02 -16.99
CA VAL A 69 11.04 22.65 -18.18
C VAL A 69 11.36 21.20 -18.51
N LEU A 70 10.30 20.42 -18.73
CA LEU A 70 10.43 19.05 -19.20
C LEU A 70 10.85 19.07 -20.67
N PRO A 71 11.91 18.33 -21.05
CA PRO A 71 12.31 18.20 -22.45
C PRO A 71 11.19 17.61 -23.32
N PRO A 72 11.07 17.99 -24.59
CA PRO A 72 9.99 17.53 -25.47
C PRO A 72 10.01 16.01 -25.74
N GLU A 73 11.13 15.34 -25.49
CA GLU A 73 11.30 13.89 -25.59
C GLU A 73 10.71 13.13 -24.39
N TRP A 74 10.41 13.83 -23.29
CA TRP A 74 9.95 13.23 -22.04
C TRP A 74 8.50 13.63 -21.74
N THR A 75 7.73 12.67 -21.23
CA THR A 75 6.42 12.95 -20.61
C THR A 75 6.55 12.87 -19.09
N MET A 76 5.71 13.61 -18.36
CA MET A 76 5.74 13.60 -16.91
C MET A 76 5.49 12.18 -16.34
N PRO A 77 4.54 11.40 -16.86
CA PRO A 77 4.40 9.99 -16.50
C PRO A 77 5.68 9.15 -16.68
N ASP A 78 6.42 9.36 -17.77
CA ASP A 78 7.64 8.58 -18.04
C ASP A 78 8.76 8.96 -17.08
N LEU A 79 8.86 10.25 -16.74
CA LEU A 79 9.81 10.74 -15.75
C LEU A 79 9.49 10.18 -14.37
N VAL A 80 8.23 10.23 -13.95
CA VAL A 80 7.76 9.67 -12.68
C VAL A 80 8.04 8.17 -12.62
N ARG A 81 7.75 7.40 -13.69
CA ARG A 81 8.10 5.97 -13.75
C ARG A 81 9.61 5.72 -13.67
N THR A 82 10.42 6.62 -14.21
CA THR A 82 11.89 6.49 -14.16
C THR A 82 12.42 6.74 -12.74
N VAL A 83 11.86 7.73 -12.04
CA VAL A 83 12.27 8.10 -10.67
C VAL A 83 11.78 7.07 -9.65
N LEU A 84 10.51 6.68 -9.73
CA LEU A 84 9.94 5.69 -8.83
C LEU A 84 10.47 4.28 -9.17
N GLY A 85 10.72 4.00 -10.45
CA GLY A 85 11.11 2.69 -10.95
C GLY A 85 9.91 1.82 -11.33
N ASP A 86 10.13 0.82 -12.17
CA ASP A 86 9.07 -0.05 -12.69
C ASP A 86 8.42 -0.91 -11.59
N GLU A 87 9.18 -1.22 -10.53
CA GLU A 87 8.69 -1.97 -9.36
C GLU A 87 7.89 -1.10 -8.38
N ALA A 88 8.03 0.22 -8.44
CA ALA A 88 7.31 1.14 -7.58
C ALA A 88 5.85 1.34 -7.97
N LEU A 89 5.42 0.81 -9.12
CA LEU A 89 4.01 0.74 -9.50
C LEU A 89 3.21 -0.27 -8.66
N GLN A 90 3.83 -0.90 -7.67
CA GLN A 90 3.14 -1.69 -6.65
C GLN A 90 2.27 -0.80 -5.73
N GLN A 91 1.09 -1.31 -5.36
CA GLN A 91 0.06 -0.56 -4.61
C GLN A 91 0.54 0.06 -3.30
N GLY A 92 1.37 -0.66 -2.55
CA GLY A 92 1.93 -0.13 -1.30
C GLY A 92 2.83 1.07 -1.54
N PHE A 93 3.74 0.96 -2.52
CA PHE A 93 4.74 1.99 -2.77
C PHE A 93 4.13 3.27 -3.36
N LEU A 94 3.19 3.16 -4.30
CA LEU A 94 2.50 4.35 -4.85
C LEU A 94 1.69 5.10 -3.80
N THR A 95 1.11 4.38 -2.84
CA THR A 95 0.37 5.01 -1.74
C THR A 95 1.32 5.76 -0.81
N ASP A 96 2.46 5.16 -0.46
CA ASP A 96 3.48 5.81 0.36
C ASP A 96 4.08 7.04 -0.35
N ALA A 97 4.40 6.91 -1.64
CA ALA A 97 4.89 8.02 -2.46
C ALA A 97 3.86 9.16 -2.57
N TYR A 98 2.58 8.83 -2.73
CA TYR A 98 1.50 9.82 -2.73
C TYR A 98 1.48 10.63 -1.42
N TYR A 99 1.46 9.94 -0.27
CA TYR A 99 1.43 10.64 1.01
C TYR A 99 2.72 11.41 1.30
N ASP A 100 3.89 10.91 0.89
CA ASP A 100 5.15 11.64 1.01
C ASP A 100 5.10 12.95 0.20
N VAL A 101 4.65 12.89 -1.06
CA VAL A 101 4.50 14.08 -1.91
C VAL A 101 3.46 15.05 -1.35
N MET A 102 2.34 14.55 -0.81
CA MET A 102 1.29 15.41 -0.22
C MET A 102 1.72 16.07 1.09
N LEU A 103 2.53 15.39 1.92
CA LEU A 103 2.96 15.91 3.22
C LEU A 103 4.23 16.76 3.14
N CYS A 104 5.19 16.35 2.30
CA CYS A 104 6.52 16.95 2.19
C CYS A 104 6.65 17.91 0.99
N GLY A 105 5.75 17.82 0.01
CA GLY A 105 5.74 18.68 -1.17
C GLY A 105 7.04 18.58 -1.98
N THR A 106 7.68 19.73 -2.23
CA THR A 106 8.97 19.81 -2.94
C THR A 106 10.14 19.15 -2.21
N HIS A 107 9.98 18.86 -0.91
CA HIS A 107 10.98 18.16 -0.08
C HIS A 107 10.70 16.66 0.04
N SER A 108 9.70 16.14 -0.69
CA SER A 108 9.50 14.70 -0.81
C SER A 108 10.69 14.08 -1.52
N TRP A 109 11.03 12.85 -1.12
CA TRP A 109 12.17 12.14 -1.72
C TRP A 109 12.02 12.03 -3.24
N GLY A 110 10.80 11.72 -3.70
CA GLY A 110 10.52 11.62 -5.13
C GLY A 110 10.60 12.94 -5.88
N CYS A 111 10.27 14.09 -5.25
CA CYS A 111 10.38 15.38 -5.92
C CYS A 111 11.84 15.82 -6.07
N GLU A 112 12.67 15.62 -5.05
CA GLU A 112 14.10 15.94 -5.11
C GLU A 112 14.79 15.11 -6.19
N GLU A 113 14.52 13.80 -6.23
CA GLU A 113 15.10 12.90 -7.23
C GLU A 113 14.62 13.24 -8.64
N LEU A 114 13.35 13.60 -8.80
CA LEU A 114 12.77 14.02 -10.08
C LEU A 114 13.41 15.31 -10.61
N LEU A 115 13.61 16.30 -9.74
CA LEU A 115 14.27 17.56 -10.12
C LEU A 115 15.76 17.35 -10.43
N ASN A 116 16.45 16.48 -9.68
CA ASN A 116 17.84 16.11 -9.96
C ASN A 116 17.98 15.41 -11.32
N LEU A 117 17.07 14.49 -11.64
CA LEU A 117 17.05 13.80 -12.92
C LEU A 117 16.77 14.79 -14.07
N LEU A 118 15.83 15.72 -13.88
CA LEU A 118 15.57 16.80 -14.84
C LEU A 118 16.79 17.69 -15.08
N ASP A 119 17.52 18.05 -14.01
CA ASP A 119 18.76 18.81 -14.14
C ASP A 119 19.77 17.99 -14.94
N LEU A 120 19.96 16.71 -14.62
CA LEU A 120 20.88 15.85 -15.35
C LEU A 120 20.55 15.76 -16.85
N ILE A 121 19.27 15.61 -17.20
CA ILE A 121 18.83 15.54 -18.61
C ILE A 121 19.04 16.89 -19.32
N ASN A 122 18.78 18.02 -18.65
CA ASN A 122 18.95 19.34 -19.25
C ASN A 122 20.43 19.76 -19.39
N TYR A 123 21.33 19.18 -18.60
CA TYR A 123 22.78 19.44 -18.67
C TYR A 123 23.56 18.42 -19.51
N SER A 124 22.92 17.35 -20.03
CA SER A 124 23.53 16.35 -20.92
C SER A 124 23.45 16.76 -22.40
#